data_AF-A0A2M7XBE2-F1
#
_entry.id   AF-A0A2M7XBE2-F1
#
_cell.length_a   1.000
_cell.length_b   1.000
_cell.length_c   1.000
_cell.angle_alpha   90.00
_cell.angle_beta   90.00
_cell.angle_gamma   90.00
#
_symmetry.space_group_name_H-M   'P 1'
#
loop_
_entity.id
_entity.type
_entity.pdbx_description
1 polymer ?
#
loop_
_entity_poly.entity_id
_entity_poly.type
_entity_poly.pdbx_seq_one_letter_code
_entity_poly.pdbx_strand_id
1 'polypeptide(L)'
;MIRTFPILFTVLFSLLCLSSTAVAEAPALSPEIRFLTHGTKSIVAANGDRPSVGMAMWLIEPNVLDATPQVQATAGIRLAHENTWVEFLGGGVFSPTLDDITHVFDVRASTMATPHLHIFGEVSAYSDVLYGFAQADIPIRHESDTLFMLGVEMEMAKAWKGSGGFIAAGPHVIMPWHEHVTTVLAYQIRETQPSSAYSVTDSVGRIYAIIDF
;
A
#
# COMPACT_ATOMS: atom_id res chain seq x y z
N MET A 1 -17.10 11.75 -18.43
CA MET A 1 -15.83 12.43 -18.74
C MET A 1 -14.72 11.38 -18.69
N ILE A 2 -14.52 10.59 -19.76
CA ILE A 2 -13.67 9.36 -19.74
C ILE A 2 -12.96 9.25 -21.09
N ARG A 3 -11.91 10.03 -21.36
CA ARG A 3 -11.11 9.85 -22.60
C ARG A 3 -9.60 10.09 -22.46
N THR A 4 -9.12 10.73 -21.40
CA THR A 4 -7.68 11.09 -21.24
C THR A 4 -6.90 10.20 -20.27
N PHE A 5 -7.56 9.50 -19.35
CA PHE A 5 -6.93 8.66 -18.31
C PHE A 5 -6.21 7.39 -18.80
N PRO A 6 -6.73 6.62 -19.79
CA PRO A 6 -6.04 5.42 -20.28
C PRO A 6 -4.69 5.75 -20.91
N ILE A 7 -4.58 6.93 -21.53
CA ILE A 7 -3.37 7.39 -22.20
C ILE A 7 -2.31 7.77 -21.16
N LEU A 8 -2.67 8.51 -20.11
CA LEU A 8 -1.72 8.87 -19.05
C LEU A 8 -1.24 7.62 -18.29
N PHE A 9 -2.13 6.69 -17.96
CA PHE A 9 -1.77 5.39 -17.38
C PHE A 9 -0.81 4.63 -18.28
N THR A 10 -1.12 4.51 -19.58
CA THR A 10 -0.27 3.81 -20.55
C THR A 10 1.08 4.48 -20.71
N VAL A 11 1.14 5.82 -20.70
CA VAL A 11 2.40 6.59 -20.82
C VAL A 11 3.25 6.43 -19.56
N LEU A 12 2.68 6.57 -18.36
CA LEU A 12 3.41 6.40 -17.10
C LEU A 12 3.88 4.95 -16.92
N PHE A 13 3.02 3.97 -17.21
CA PHE A 13 3.37 2.55 -17.23
C PHE A 13 4.51 2.27 -18.21
N SER A 14 4.40 2.76 -19.44
CA SER A 14 5.44 2.58 -20.46
C SER A 14 6.74 3.25 -20.03
N LEU A 15 6.71 4.45 -19.44
CA LEU A 15 7.91 5.13 -18.94
C LEU A 15 8.57 4.38 -17.77
N LEU A 16 7.78 3.85 -16.83
CA LEU A 16 8.30 2.99 -15.75
C LEU A 16 8.96 1.73 -16.33
N CYS A 17 8.28 1.02 -17.24
CA CYS A 17 8.79 -0.21 -17.85
C CYS A 17 9.97 0.01 -18.82
N LEU A 18 10.10 1.19 -19.44
CA LEU A 18 11.14 1.50 -20.44
C LEU A 18 12.35 2.26 -19.88
N SER A 19 12.31 2.71 -18.63
CA SER A 19 13.37 3.52 -18.01
C SER A 19 14.69 2.79 -17.74
N SER A 20 14.83 1.51 -18.10
CA SER A 20 16.01 0.70 -17.76
C SER A 20 17.14 0.66 -18.81
N THR A 21 17.23 1.59 -19.78
CA THR A 21 18.22 1.44 -20.88
C THR A 21 19.31 2.50 -21.01
N ALA A 22 19.47 3.42 -20.06
CA ALA A 22 20.59 4.35 -20.09
C ALA A 22 21.12 4.68 -18.70
N VAL A 23 22.05 3.85 -18.23
CA VAL A 23 23.29 4.16 -17.45
C VAL A 23 23.80 2.83 -16.87
N ALA A 24 25.14 2.69 -16.81
CA ALA A 24 25.86 1.50 -16.38
C ALA A 24 25.28 0.84 -15.11
N GLU A 25 24.99 -0.47 -15.19
CA GLU A 25 24.36 -1.31 -14.15
C GLU A 25 23.22 -0.61 -13.40
N ALA A 26 22.14 -0.29 -14.12
CA ALA A 26 20.88 0.05 -13.46
C ALA A 26 20.51 -1.03 -12.43
N PRO A 27 20.03 -0.65 -11.22
CA PRO A 27 19.61 -1.62 -10.22
C PRO A 27 18.58 -2.58 -10.82
N ALA A 28 18.63 -3.85 -10.41
CA ALA A 28 17.64 -4.83 -10.85
C ALA A 28 16.23 -4.31 -10.54
N LEU A 29 15.34 -4.31 -11.53
CA LEU A 29 13.95 -3.92 -11.37
C LEU A 29 13.14 -5.14 -10.90
N SER A 30 12.48 -5.00 -9.75
CA SER A 30 11.53 -5.97 -9.21
C SER A 30 10.11 -5.45 -9.44
N PRO A 31 9.43 -5.82 -10.53
CA PRO A 31 8.04 -5.41 -10.77
C PRO A 31 7.09 -6.15 -9.81
N GLU A 32 6.09 -5.43 -9.31
CA GLU A 32 5.04 -5.98 -8.47
C GLU A 32 3.66 -5.52 -8.95
N ILE A 33 2.74 -6.46 -9.12
CA ILE A 33 1.35 -6.20 -9.50
C ILE A 33 0.45 -6.87 -8.47
N ARG A 34 -0.32 -6.07 -7.72
CA ARG A 34 -1.14 -6.54 -6.60
C ARG A 34 -2.57 -6.03 -6.68
N PHE A 35 -3.49 -6.74 -6.04
CA PHE A 35 -4.87 -6.29 -5.85
C PHE A 35 -5.16 -6.19 -4.36
N LEU A 36 -5.68 -5.04 -3.94
CA LEU A 36 -6.04 -4.75 -2.56
C LEU A 36 -7.53 -4.49 -2.51
N THR A 37 -8.22 -5.16 -1.60
CA THR A 37 -9.63 -4.93 -1.32
C THR A 37 -9.78 -4.48 0.12
N HIS A 38 -10.51 -3.39 0.32
CA HIS A 38 -10.88 -2.87 1.61
C HIS A 38 -12.41 -2.81 1.72
N GLY A 39 -12.95 -3.28 2.83
CA GLY A 39 -14.37 -3.23 3.11
C GLY A 39 -14.63 -2.70 4.50
N THR A 40 -15.59 -1.80 4.65
CA THR A 40 -15.95 -1.27 5.97
C THR A 40 -17.45 -1.30 6.24
N LYS A 41 -17.83 -1.47 7.51
CA LYS A 41 -19.23 -1.41 7.92
C LYS A 41 -19.37 -0.72 9.27
N SER A 42 -20.05 0.42 9.30
CA SER A 42 -20.41 1.09 10.54
C SER A 42 -21.45 0.29 11.32
N ILE A 43 -21.22 0.10 12.62
CA ILE A 43 -22.15 -0.53 13.56
C ILE A 43 -22.79 0.55 14.45
N VAL A 44 -21.98 1.51 14.89
CA VAL A 44 -22.39 2.63 15.71
C VAL A 44 -21.96 3.92 15.01
N ALA A 45 -22.92 4.79 14.72
CA ALA A 45 -22.64 6.10 14.14
C ALA A 45 -21.88 7.00 15.12
N ALA A 46 -21.07 7.91 14.57
CA ALA A 46 -20.43 8.96 15.35
C ALA A 46 -21.50 9.87 15.98
N ASN A 47 -21.21 10.45 17.15
CA ASN A 47 -22.10 11.40 17.82
C ASN A 47 -21.29 12.47 18.55
N GLY A 48 -21.31 13.70 18.02
CA GLY A 48 -20.48 14.79 18.52
C GLY A 48 -19.02 14.34 18.59
N ASP A 49 -18.42 14.44 19.77
CA ASP A 49 -17.02 14.09 20.02
C ASP A 49 -16.73 12.58 20.08
N ARG A 50 -17.74 11.71 19.86
CA ARG A 50 -17.55 10.25 19.89
C ARG A 50 -17.28 9.70 18.48
N PRO A 51 -16.22 8.89 18.29
CA PRO A 51 -15.99 8.23 17.01
C PRO A 51 -17.11 7.24 16.69
N SER A 52 -17.36 7.03 15.40
CA SER A 52 -18.08 5.87 14.92
C SER A 52 -17.28 4.60 15.19
N VAL A 53 -17.99 3.49 15.43
CA VAL A 53 -17.40 2.16 15.63
C VAL A 53 -17.95 1.24 14.56
N GLY A 54 -17.06 0.53 13.88
CA GLY A 54 -17.41 -0.39 12.81
C GLY A 54 -16.48 -1.57 12.70
N MET A 55 -16.67 -2.34 11.65
CA MET A 55 -15.76 -3.39 11.23
C MET A 55 -15.01 -2.96 9.97
N ALA A 56 -13.80 -3.46 9.83
CA ALA A 56 -13.00 -3.35 8.62
C ALA A 56 -12.43 -4.71 8.23
N MET A 57 -12.18 -4.88 6.93
CA MET A 57 -11.53 -6.04 6.36
C MET A 57 -10.59 -5.60 5.26
N TRP A 58 -9.41 -6.21 5.22
CA TRP A 58 -8.47 -6.11 4.12
C TRP A 58 -8.19 -7.50 3.53
N LEU A 59 -8.21 -7.57 2.21
CA LEU A 59 -7.69 -8.69 1.44
C LEU A 59 -6.60 -8.14 0.51
N ILE A 60 -5.37 -8.60 0.71
CA ILE A 60 -4.20 -8.20 -0.07
C ILE A 60 -3.76 -9.42 -0.85
N GLU A 61 -4.02 -9.38 -2.16
CA GLU A 61 -3.60 -10.42 -3.08
C GLU A 61 -2.08 -10.39 -3.29
N PRO A 62 -1.48 -11.55 -3.59
CA PRO A 62 -0.06 -11.64 -3.87
C PRO A 62 0.34 -10.77 -5.05
N ASN A 63 1.64 -10.51 -5.14
CA ASN A 63 2.20 -10.13 -6.41
C ASN A 63 1.95 -11.26 -7.42
N VAL A 64 1.22 -10.97 -8.49
CA VAL A 64 0.84 -11.97 -9.52
C VAL A 64 2.05 -12.57 -10.24
N LEU A 65 3.22 -11.96 -10.07
CA LEU A 65 4.50 -12.42 -10.64
C LEU A 65 5.27 -13.36 -9.70
N ASP A 66 4.81 -13.54 -8.46
CA ASP A 66 5.49 -14.41 -7.50
C ASP A 66 5.32 -15.88 -7.87
N ALA A 67 6.42 -16.64 -7.78
CA ALA A 67 6.39 -18.09 -7.97
C ALA A 67 5.61 -18.84 -6.87
N THR A 68 5.43 -18.22 -5.70
CA THR A 68 4.73 -18.79 -4.55
C THR A 68 3.76 -17.73 -4.01
N PRO A 69 2.54 -17.63 -4.55
CA PRO A 69 1.61 -16.58 -4.19
C PRO A 69 1.17 -16.71 -2.73
N GLN A 70 1.18 -15.59 -2.01
CA GLN A 70 0.69 -15.44 -0.64
C GLN A 70 -0.40 -14.37 -0.57
N VAL A 71 -1.55 -14.71 0.01
CA VAL A 71 -2.66 -13.79 0.23
C VAL A 71 -2.67 -13.42 1.71
N GLN A 72 -2.80 -12.14 2.02
CA GLN A 72 -3.06 -11.67 3.38
C GLN A 72 -4.54 -11.32 3.52
N ALA A 73 -5.20 -11.89 4.52
CA ALA A 73 -6.57 -11.54 4.89
C ALA A 73 -6.58 -11.10 6.36
N THR A 74 -7.08 -9.90 6.63
CA THR A 74 -7.23 -9.37 7.98
C THR A 74 -8.60 -8.73 8.16
N ALA A 75 -9.12 -8.81 9.38
CA ALA A 75 -10.37 -8.16 9.74
C ALA A 75 -10.34 -7.71 11.20
N GLY A 76 -11.17 -6.73 11.55
CA GLY A 76 -11.23 -6.25 12.92
C GLY A 76 -12.07 -5.01 13.08
N ILE A 77 -11.68 -4.17 14.04
CA ILE A 77 -12.46 -3.03 14.48
C ILE A 77 -11.92 -1.76 13.84
N ARG A 78 -12.83 -0.93 13.33
CA ARG A 78 -12.55 0.41 12.83
C ARG A 78 -13.15 1.45 13.76
N LEU A 79 -12.35 2.44 14.13
CA LEU A 79 -12.81 3.66 14.76
C LEU A 79 -12.64 4.80 13.77
N ALA A 80 -13.70 5.54 13.47
CA ALA A 80 -13.63 6.64 12.52
C ALA A 80 -14.32 7.89 13.06
N HIS A 81 -13.66 9.03 12.95
CA HIS A 81 -14.16 10.32 13.37
C HIS A 81 -13.74 11.38 12.35
N GLU A 82 -14.73 12.11 11.81
CA GLU A 82 -14.52 13.08 10.73
C GLU A 82 -13.70 12.48 9.56
N ASN A 83 -12.56 13.09 9.23
CA ASN A 83 -11.68 12.66 8.14
C ASN A 83 -10.52 11.76 8.62
N THR A 84 -10.66 11.15 9.79
CA THR A 84 -9.64 10.30 10.40
C THR A 84 -10.23 8.96 10.78
N TRP A 85 -9.44 7.91 10.60
CA TRP A 85 -9.80 6.58 11.07
C TRP A 85 -8.58 5.79 11.50
N VAL A 86 -8.82 4.82 12.38
CA VAL A 86 -7.85 3.80 12.78
C VAL A 86 -8.52 2.43 12.73
N GLU A 87 -7.77 1.42 12.33
CA GLU A 87 -8.21 0.04 12.24
C GLU A 87 -7.26 -0.83 13.06
N PHE A 88 -7.84 -1.71 13.88
CA PHE A 88 -7.12 -2.74 14.61
C PHE A 88 -7.57 -4.09 14.06
N LEU A 89 -6.65 -4.77 13.39
CA LEU A 89 -6.94 -5.91 12.53
C LEU A 89 -6.13 -7.13 12.99
N GLY A 90 -6.76 -8.30 12.90
CA GLY A 90 -6.12 -9.58 13.09
C GLY A 90 -6.42 -10.48 11.89
N GLY A 91 -5.49 -11.38 11.57
CA GLY A 91 -5.68 -12.30 10.46
C GLY A 91 -4.48 -13.19 10.20
N GLY A 92 -4.25 -13.45 8.92
CA GLY A 92 -3.14 -14.28 8.50
C GLY A 92 -2.73 -14.10 7.05
N VAL A 93 -1.49 -14.47 6.78
CA VAL A 93 -0.97 -14.73 5.44
C VAL A 93 -1.06 -16.22 5.21
N PHE A 94 -1.65 -16.62 4.08
CA PHE A 94 -1.75 -18.01 3.67
C PHE A 94 -1.31 -18.14 2.21
N SER A 95 -0.72 -19.29 1.88
CA SER A 95 -0.38 -19.65 0.51
C SER A 95 -1.14 -20.93 0.16
N PRO A 96 -1.74 -21.05 -1.03
CA PRO A 96 -2.39 -22.28 -1.46
C PRO A 96 -1.40 -23.45 -1.62
N THR A 97 -0.09 -23.16 -1.63
CA THR A 97 1.00 -24.14 -1.80
C THR A 97 1.77 -24.44 -0.51
N LEU A 98 1.41 -23.82 0.61
CA LEU A 98 2.03 -24.05 1.93
C LEU A 98 0.95 -24.43 2.94
N ASP A 99 1.26 -25.36 3.85
CA ASP A 99 0.31 -25.86 4.86
C ASP A 99 0.23 -24.95 6.11
N ASP A 100 1.05 -23.90 6.18
CA ASP A 100 1.14 -23.01 7.34
C ASP A 100 0.49 -21.65 7.10
N ILE A 101 -0.13 -21.11 8.16
CA ILE A 101 -0.66 -19.74 8.20
C ILE A 101 0.26 -18.90 9.08
N THR A 102 0.78 -17.80 8.53
CA THR A 102 1.50 -16.80 9.31
C THR A 102 0.49 -15.83 9.91
N HIS A 103 0.35 -15.82 11.24
CA HIS A 103 -0.55 -14.89 11.91
C HIS A 103 -0.09 -13.44 11.75
N VAL A 104 -1.06 -12.54 11.58
CA VAL A 104 -0.83 -11.11 11.40
C VAL A 104 -1.65 -10.33 12.42
N PHE A 105 -0.99 -9.40 13.11
CA PHE A 105 -1.65 -8.29 13.79
C PHE A 105 -1.30 -7.01 13.02
N ASP A 106 -2.32 -6.24 12.63
CA ASP A 106 -2.16 -5.10 11.74
C ASP A 106 -2.90 -3.88 12.30
N VAL A 107 -2.25 -2.73 12.28
CA VAL A 107 -2.84 -1.45 12.66
C VAL A 107 -2.65 -0.48 11.52
N ARG A 108 -3.78 0.02 11.01
CA ARG A 108 -3.80 1.02 9.93
C ARG A 108 -4.43 2.30 10.42
N ALA A 109 -3.92 3.42 9.95
CA ALA A 109 -4.45 4.73 10.25
C ALA A 109 -4.46 5.59 9.00
N SER A 110 -5.46 6.45 8.87
CA SER A 110 -5.45 7.51 7.87
C SER A 110 -6.08 8.76 8.43
N THR A 111 -5.57 9.89 7.96
CA THR A 111 -6.08 11.21 8.28
C THR A 111 -5.95 12.11 7.06
N MET A 112 -6.98 12.91 6.78
CA MET A 112 -6.77 14.16 6.06
C MET A 112 -6.35 15.23 7.06
N ALA A 113 -5.04 15.38 7.24
CA ALA A 113 -4.46 16.37 8.16
C ALA A 113 -4.84 17.81 7.75
N THR A 114 -4.99 18.05 6.45
CA THR A 114 -5.53 19.29 5.87
C THR A 114 -6.33 18.94 4.60
N PRO A 115 -7.11 19.86 4.01
CA PRO A 115 -7.76 19.64 2.72
C PRO A 115 -6.81 19.27 1.57
N HIS A 116 -5.50 19.49 1.77
CA HIS A 116 -4.44 19.35 0.77
C HIS A 116 -3.43 18.24 1.10
N LEU A 117 -3.59 17.52 2.22
CA LEU A 117 -2.65 16.50 2.64
C LEU A 117 -3.40 15.32 3.26
N HIS A 118 -3.32 14.18 2.58
CA HIS A 118 -3.72 12.89 3.10
C HIS A 118 -2.49 12.15 3.63
N ILE A 119 -2.61 11.54 4.79
CA ILE A 119 -1.58 10.72 5.40
C ILE A 119 -2.19 9.37 5.72
N PHE A 120 -1.51 8.30 5.35
CA PHE A 120 -1.86 6.94 5.74
C PHE A 120 -0.64 6.23 6.28
N GLY A 121 -0.85 5.33 7.24
CA GLY A 121 0.19 4.48 7.78
C GLY A 121 -0.34 3.10 8.15
N GLU A 122 0.55 2.13 8.11
CA GLU A 122 0.32 0.75 8.49
C GLU A 122 1.50 0.27 9.33
N VAL A 123 1.20 -0.50 10.38
CA VAL A 123 2.18 -1.30 11.11
C VAL A 123 1.63 -2.71 11.27
N SER A 124 2.34 -3.67 10.70
CA SER A 124 1.98 -5.09 10.74
C SER A 124 3.04 -5.90 11.49
N ALA A 125 2.61 -6.73 12.42
CA ALA A 125 3.43 -7.72 13.10
C ALA A 125 3.08 -9.11 12.56
N TYR A 126 4.04 -9.70 11.85
CA TYR A 126 4.05 -11.10 11.46
C TYR A 126 4.89 -11.87 12.49
N SER A 127 4.60 -13.15 12.69
CA SER A 127 5.27 -14.07 13.65
C SER A 127 6.66 -13.63 14.14
N ASP A 128 7.62 -13.39 13.23
CA ASP A 128 8.98 -12.95 13.52
C ASP A 128 9.45 -11.73 12.72
N VAL A 129 8.54 -10.94 12.14
CA VAL A 129 8.81 -9.74 11.33
C VAL A 129 7.91 -8.58 11.72
N LEU A 130 8.48 -7.39 11.90
CA LEU A 130 7.72 -6.14 11.97
C LEU A 130 7.79 -5.46 10.61
N TYR A 131 6.64 -5.01 10.14
CA TYR A 131 6.45 -4.26 8.91
C TYR A 131 5.88 -2.89 9.22
N GLY A 132 6.32 -1.89 8.48
CA GLY A 132 5.77 -0.54 8.53
C GLY A 132 5.62 0.03 7.14
N PHE A 133 4.52 0.75 6.92
CA PHE A 133 4.27 1.51 5.71
C PHE A 133 3.75 2.90 6.09
N ALA A 134 4.15 3.91 5.34
CA ALA A 134 3.63 5.26 5.47
C ALA A 134 3.55 5.91 4.09
N GLN A 135 2.50 6.68 3.86
CA GLN A 135 2.34 7.49 2.66
C GLN A 135 1.77 8.87 2.98
N ALA A 136 2.12 9.82 2.13
CA ALA A 136 1.65 11.19 2.19
C ALA A 136 1.31 11.70 0.79
N ASP A 137 0.08 12.16 0.60
CA ASP A 137 -0.51 12.39 -0.72
C ASP A 137 -1.11 13.79 -0.81
N ILE A 138 -0.84 14.47 -1.92
CA ILE A 138 -1.38 15.77 -2.25
C ILE A 138 -2.39 15.60 -3.38
N PRO A 139 -3.68 15.90 -3.16
CA PRO A 139 -4.69 15.79 -4.19
C PRO A 139 -4.56 16.92 -5.22
N ILE A 140 -4.47 16.55 -6.49
CA ILE A 140 -4.56 17.45 -7.63
C ILE A 140 -6.02 17.49 -8.07
N ARG A 141 -6.62 18.68 -7.94
CA ARG A 141 -8.07 18.87 -8.11
C ARG A 141 -8.39 19.77 -9.29
N HIS A 142 -9.55 19.54 -9.89
CA HIS A 142 -10.24 20.50 -10.75
C HIS A 142 -11.59 20.78 -10.10
N GLU A 143 -11.79 22.02 -9.67
CA GLU A 143 -12.95 22.39 -8.83
C GLU A 143 -13.02 21.54 -7.55
N SER A 144 -14.14 20.85 -7.31
CA SER A 144 -14.32 19.93 -6.17
C SER A 144 -13.70 18.56 -6.38
N ASP A 145 -13.42 18.18 -7.63
CA ASP A 145 -13.12 16.80 -8.00
C ASP A 145 -11.62 16.52 -7.91
N THR A 146 -11.26 15.42 -7.28
CA THR A 146 -9.86 14.94 -7.26
C THR A 146 -9.59 14.21 -8.57
N LEU A 147 -8.65 14.72 -9.36
CA LEU A 147 -8.23 14.11 -10.62
C LEU A 147 -7.25 12.95 -10.38
N PHE A 148 -6.25 13.20 -9.54
CA PHE A 148 -5.25 12.23 -9.09
C PHE A 148 -4.56 12.78 -7.84
N MET A 149 -3.77 11.95 -7.15
CA MET A 149 -2.92 12.38 -6.05
C MET A 149 -1.46 12.08 -6.38
N LEU A 150 -0.58 12.97 -5.95
CA LEU A 150 0.87 12.78 -6.03
C LEU A 150 1.40 12.66 -4.62
N GLY A 151 2.28 11.70 -4.40
CA GLY A 151 2.77 11.47 -3.05
C GLY A 151 4.09 10.73 -3.02
N VAL A 152 4.46 10.39 -1.79
CA VAL A 152 5.59 9.52 -1.49
C VAL A 152 5.09 8.40 -0.61
N GLU A 153 5.63 7.21 -0.83
CA GLU A 153 5.45 6.06 0.05
C GLU A 153 6.79 5.59 0.58
N MET A 154 6.77 5.11 1.82
CA MET A 154 7.89 4.44 2.47
C MET A 154 7.38 3.13 3.06
N GLU A 155 8.18 2.08 2.91
CA GLU A 155 7.94 0.75 3.43
C GLU A 155 9.19 0.26 4.13
N MET A 156 9.04 -0.49 5.20
CA MET A 156 10.14 -1.15 5.88
C MET A 156 9.69 -2.48 6.45
N ALA A 157 10.58 -3.45 6.46
CA ALA A 157 10.40 -4.69 7.21
C ALA A 157 11.67 -5.03 7.96
N LYS A 158 11.52 -5.58 9.18
CA LYS A 158 12.63 -6.05 9.99
C LYS A 158 12.27 -7.35 10.70
N ALA A 159 13.09 -8.37 10.50
CA ALA A 159 13.01 -9.59 11.30
C ALA A 159 13.53 -9.32 12.72
N TRP A 160 12.79 -9.76 13.73
CA TRP A 160 13.21 -9.60 15.14
C TRP A 160 14.28 -10.66 15.49
N LYS A 161 14.20 -11.82 14.82
CA LYS A 161 15.16 -12.93 14.92
C LYS A 161 15.99 -13.00 13.64
N GLY A 162 16.94 -12.07 13.47
CA GLY A 162 17.89 -12.11 12.35
C GLY A 162 18.36 -10.74 11.87
N SER A 163 19.29 -10.75 10.91
CA SER A 163 19.76 -9.52 10.25
C SER A 163 18.84 -9.03 9.13
N GLY A 164 17.94 -9.88 8.64
CA GLY A 164 17.07 -9.60 7.49
C GLY A 164 16.16 -8.39 7.68
N GLY A 165 16.01 -7.62 6.61
CA GLY A 165 15.09 -6.50 6.54
C GLY A 165 15.31 -5.67 5.28
N PHE A 166 14.43 -4.71 5.06
CA PHE A 166 14.57 -3.74 4.00
C PHE A 166 13.95 -2.41 4.41
N ILE A 167 14.36 -1.36 3.70
CA ILE A 167 13.64 -0.09 3.60
C ILE A 167 13.45 0.22 2.12
N ALA A 168 12.28 0.69 1.74
CA ALA A 168 11.99 1.14 0.39
C ALA A 168 11.25 2.47 0.47
N ALA A 169 11.58 3.40 -0.40
CA ALA A 169 10.87 4.67 -0.48
C ALA A 169 10.88 5.23 -1.90
N GLY A 170 9.84 5.96 -2.24
CA GLY A 170 9.82 6.68 -3.50
C GLY A 170 8.48 7.32 -3.83
N PRO A 171 8.41 8.01 -4.98
CA PRO A 171 7.20 8.67 -5.42
C PRO A 171 6.13 7.67 -5.86
N HIS A 172 4.87 8.09 -5.73
CA HIS A 172 3.74 7.40 -6.33
C HIS A 172 2.75 8.38 -6.96
N VAL A 173 1.86 7.83 -7.79
CA VAL A 173 0.68 8.52 -8.32
C VAL A 173 -0.56 7.67 -8.02
N ILE A 174 -1.58 8.27 -7.44
CA ILE A 174 -2.87 7.65 -7.16
C ILE A 174 -3.91 8.17 -8.15
N MET A 175 -4.55 7.27 -8.89
CA MET A 175 -5.53 7.58 -9.91
C MET A 175 -6.88 6.97 -9.54
N PRO A 176 -7.84 7.77 -9.04
CA PRO A 176 -9.21 7.32 -8.85
C PRO A 176 -9.89 7.12 -10.21
N TRP A 177 -10.50 5.95 -10.41
CA TRP A 177 -11.26 5.62 -11.63
C TRP A 177 -12.76 5.70 -11.40
N HIS A 178 -13.19 5.32 -10.20
CA HIS A 178 -14.57 5.24 -9.76
C HIS A 178 -14.62 5.59 -8.27
N GLU A 179 -15.81 5.85 -7.72
CA GLU A 179 -16.02 6.08 -6.27
C GLU A 179 -15.47 4.96 -5.37
N HIS A 180 -15.23 3.78 -5.94
CA HIS A 180 -14.80 2.56 -5.23
C HIS A 180 -13.48 2.00 -5.76
N VAL A 181 -12.90 2.55 -6.83
CA VAL A 181 -11.76 1.92 -7.51
C VAL A 181 -10.67 2.95 -7.75
N THR A 182 -9.49 2.63 -7.25
CA THR A 182 -8.30 3.46 -7.37
C THR A 182 -7.11 2.62 -7.84
N THR A 183 -6.26 3.16 -8.71
CA THR A 183 -4.98 2.54 -9.05
C THR A 183 -3.84 3.39 -8.53
N VAL A 184 -2.84 2.73 -7.94
CA VAL A 184 -1.59 3.35 -7.55
C VAL A 184 -0.46 2.85 -8.44
N LEU A 185 0.36 3.77 -8.89
CA LEU A 185 1.64 3.51 -9.54
C LEU A 185 2.73 4.05 -8.64
N ALA A 186 3.62 3.20 -8.15
CA ALA A 186 4.74 3.61 -7.32
C ALA A 186 6.07 3.15 -7.92
N TYR A 187 7.11 3.95 -7.70
CA TYR A 187 8.48 3.60 -7.99
C TYR A 187 9.32 3.85 -6.75
N GLN A 188 9.92 2.80 -6.21
CA GLN A 188 10.70 2.89 -4.99
C GLN A 188 12.15 2.47 -5.22
N ILE A 189 13.05 3.10 -4.49
CA ILE A 189 14.40 2.60 -4.28
C ILE A 189 14.36 1.77 -2.99
N ARG A 190 14.76 0.51 -3.09
CA ARG A 190 14.81 -0.43 -1.98
C ARG A 190 16.25 -0.69 -1.60
N GLU A 191 16.54 -0.61 -0.30
CA GLU A 191 17.77 -1.10 0.30
C GLU A 191 17.45 -2.34 1.13
N THR A 192 17.98 -3.47 0.71
CA THR A 192 17.82 -4.76 1.41
C THR A 192 19.08 -5.04 2.22
N GLN A 193 18.90 -5.45 3.47
CA GLN A 193 19.98 -5.90 4.36
C GLN A 193 19.90 -7.42 4.52
N PRO A 194 20.47 -8.22 3.59
CA PRO A 194 20.50 -9.67 3.71
C PRO A 194 21.40 -10.13 4.87
N SER A 195 22.41 -9.34 5.26
CA SER A 195 23.30 -9.60 6.40
C SER A 195 23.84 -8.30 7.00
N SER A 196 24.48 -8.36 8.18
CA SER A 196 25.08 -7.18 8.85
C SER A 196 26.30 -6.58 8.13
N ALA A 197 26.74 -7.15 6.99
CA ALA A 197 28.00 -6.79 6.34
C ALA A 197 27.84 -6.05 5.01
N TYR A 198 26.69 -6.16 4.34
CA TYR A 198 26.47 -5.56 3.01
C TYR A 198 25.00 -5.23 2.80
N SER A 199 24.71 -4.08 2.17
CA SER A 199 23.39 -3.74 1.64
C SER A 199 23.34 -3.89 0.12
N VAL A 200 22.19 -4.30 -0.38
CA VAL A 200 21.88 -4.37 -1.82
C VAL A 200 20.85 -3.31 -2.12
N THR A 201 21.09 -2.52 -3.16
CA THR A 201 20.14 -1.52 -3.64
C THR A 201 19.52 -1.97 -4.94
N ASP A 202 18.20 -1.99 -4.98
CA ASP A 202 17.37 -2.42 -6.10
C ASP A 202 16.17 -1.48 -6.28
N SER A 203 15.56 -1.50 -7.47
CA SER A 203 14.40 -0.66 -7.78
C SER A 203 13.14 -1.52 -7.77
N VAL A 204 12.05 -1.02 -7.19
CA VAL A 204 10.76 -1.71 -7.14
C VAL A 204 9.73 -0.85 -7.86
N GLY A 205 9.11 -1.41 -8.90
CA GLY A 205 7.99 -0.78 -9.60
C GLY A 205 6.70 -1.46 -9.19
N ARG A 206 5.75 -0.72 -8.63
CA ARG A 206 4.48 -1.28 -8.14
C ARG A 206 3.29 -0.74 -8.89
N ILE A 207 2.37 -1.65 -9.15
CA ILE A 207 1.03 -1.34 -9.63
C ILE A 207 0.06 -2.06 -8.73
N TYR A 208 -0.85 -1.32 -8.11
CA TYR A 208 -1.92 -1.96 -7.38
C TYR A 208 -3.23 -1.23 -7.53
N ALA A 209 -4.30 -2.01 -7.54
CA ALA A 209 -5.66 -1.50 -7.49
C ALA A 209 -6.21 -1.66 -6.08
N ILE A 210 -6.81 -0.59 -5.55
CA ILE A 210 -7.57 -0.60 -4.31
C ILE A 210 -9.04 -0.56 -4.69
N ILE A 211 -9.81 -1.51 -4.14
CA ILE A 211 -11.26 -1.52 -4.26
C ILE A 211 -11.90 -1.37 -2.88
N ASP A 212 -12.63 -0.28 -2.69
CA ASP A 212 -13.24 0.12 -1.41
C ASP A 212 -14.76 -0.10 -1.46
N PHE A 213 -15.32 -0.87 -0.50
CA PHE A 213 -16.74 -1.18 -0.43
C PHE A 213 -17.39 -0.94 0.95
#